data_AF-A0A7R8X1F6-F1
#
_entry.id   AF-A0A7R8X1F6-F1
#
_cell.length_a   1.000
_cell.length_b   1.000
_cell.length_c   1.000
_cell.angle_alpha   90.00
_cell.angle_beta   90.00
_cell.angle_gamma   90.00
#
_symmetry.space_group_name_H-M   'P 1'
#
loop_
_entity.id
_entity.type
_entity.pdbx_description
1 polymer ?
#
loop_
_entity_poly.entity_id
_entity_poly.type
_entity_poly.pdbx_seq_one_letter_code
_entity_poly.pdbx_strand_id
1 'polypeptide(L)'
;MGILEDKLLEAACMGDIRGIEVLLSKGAKVNAKHSINGWSPLHWAVHRGHEDIVTLLLTHGADKDAVNVKGERALDLAHTEQMAIILGGKQEDVRPQPSLPITPHFLINPPLAPSVDLKIVPENYTKLGSEELPRTGDLLLRIKPRNGVDFFEVEIPRNDLTYKRLLAMCEEELNMEVKMLRRLPNTVIRSDKDVQRLQENQEIEVEGIPKQ
;
A
#
# COMPACT_ATOMS: atom_id res chain seq x y z
N MET A 1 0.07 24.77 7.16
CA MET A 1 -1.06 23.82 7.12
C MET A 1 -1.81 23.95 8.43
N GLY A 2 -3.11 24.20 8.36
CA GLY A 2 -3.95 24.42 9.53
C GLY A 2 -4.50 23.11 10.08
N ILE A 3 -4.70 23.05 11.40
CA ILE A 3 -5.23 21.88 12.12
C ILE A 3 -6.56 21.38 11.51
N LEU A 4 -7.37 22.28 10.95
CA LEU A 4 -8.63 21.94 10.28
C LEU A 4 -8.43 21.22 8.94
N GLU A 5 -7.37 21.57 8.21
CA GLU A 5 -7.03 21.02 6.89
C GLU A 5 -6.50 19.58 7.05
N ASP A 6 -5.67 19.34 8.06
CA ASP A 6 -5.17 18.00 8.40
C ASP A 6 -6.29 17.05 8.82
N LYS A 7 -7.21 17.54 9.67
CA LYS A 7 -8.39 16.77 10.06
C LYS A 7 -9.32 16.47 8.89
N LEU A 8 -9.40 17.38 7.90
CA LEU A 8 -10.20 17.15 6.69
C LEU A 8 -9.59 16.04 5.83
N LEU A 9 -8.26 16.02 5.71
CA LEU A 9 -7.53 14.96 5.01
C LEU A 9 -7.70 13.59 5.70
N GLU A 10 -7.60 13.56 7.03
CA GLU A 10 -7.82 12.36 7.83
C GLU A 10 -9.26 11.84 7.70
N ALA A 11 -10.26 12.73 7.84
CA ALA A 11 -11.66 12.37 7.69
C ALA A 11 -11.97 11.81 6.29
N ALA A 12 -11.38 12.38 5.23
CA ALA A 12 -11.50 11.88 3.86
C ALA A 12 -10.83 10.51 3.66
N CYS A 13 -9.75 10.22 4.38
CA CYS A 13 -9.12 8.90 4.37
C CYS A 13 -9.98 7.85 5.09
N MET A 14 -10.57 8.23 6.22
CA MET A 14 -11.35 7.34 7.09
C MET A 14 -12.78 7.07 6.61
N GLY A 15 -13.34 7.90 5.74
CA GLY A 15 -14.72 7.75 5.31
C GLY A 15 -15.74 8.52 6.19
N ASP A 16 -15.30 9.51 6.97
CA ASP A 16 -16.18 10.23 7.90
C ASP A 16 -16.88 11.42 7.22
N ILE A 17 -18.03 11.14 6.60
CA ILE A 17 -18.89 12.13 5.92
C ILE A 17 -19.29 13.25 6.89
N ARG A 18 -19.74 12.91 8.10
CA ARG A 18 -20.21 13.88 9.09
C ARG A 18 -19.07 14.78 9.57
N GLY A 19 -17.89 14.19 9.79
CA GLY A 19 -16.68 14.92 10.12
C GLY A 19 -16.32 15.95 9.04
N ILE A 20 -16.41 15.55 7.77
CA ILE A 20 -16.14 16.44 6.63
C ILE A 20 -17.13 17.62 6.58
N GLU A 21 -18.44 17.38 6.72
CA GLU A 21 -19.44 18.47 6.75
C GLU A 21 -19.18 19.48 7.87
N VAL A 22 -18.84 18.99 9.06
CA VAL A 22 -18.51 19.85 10.22
C VAL A 22 -17.22 20.63 9.98
N LEU A 23 -16.22 20.03 9.33
CA LEU A 23 -14.96 20.70 9.04
C LEU A 23 -15.12 21.76 7.93
N LEU A 24 -15.88 21.45 6.88
CA LEU A 24 -16.18 22.38 5.80
C LEU A 24 -17.03 23.56 6.30
N SER A 25 -18.02 23.32 7.15
CA SER A 25 -18.81 24.41 7.79
C SER A 25 -17.97 25.29 8.73
N LYS A 26 -16.90 24.75 9.31
CA LYS A 26 -15.89 25.51 10.09
C LYS A 26 -14.89 26.28 9.22
N GLY A 27 -15.01 26.22 7.88
CA GLY A 27 -14.13 26.94 6.96
C GLY A 27 -12.84 26.18 6.61
N ALA A 28 -12.82 24.85 6.75
CA ALA A 28 -11.71 24.05 6.23
C ALA A 28 -11.61 24.20 4.71
N LYS A 29 -10.39 24.34 4.19
CA LYS A 29 -10.17 24.44 2.75
C LYS A 29 -10.36 23.08 2.09
N VAL A 30 -11.38 22.96 1.23
CA VAL A 30 -11.69 21.72 0.51
C VAL A 30 -10.51 21.22 -0.34
N ASN A 31 -9.71 22.15 -0.88
CA ASN A 31 -8.53 21.87 -1.71
C ASN A 31 -7.21 21.90 -0.92
N ALA A 32 -7.26 21.63 0.39
CA ALA A 32 -6.06 21.42 1.18
C ALA A 32 -5.19 20.33 0.53
N LYS A 33 -3.86 20.50 0.56
CA LYS A 33 -2.92 19.49 0.06
C LYS A 33 -1.98 19.10 1.16
N HIS A 34 -1.86 17.80 1.42
CA HIS A 34 -0.94 17.22 2.38
C HIS A 34 0.51 17.59 2.03
N SER A 35 1.32 17.96 3.03
CA SER A 35 2.65 18.55 2.81
C SER A 35 3.68 17.59 2.22
N ILE A 36 3.53 16.29 2.48
CA ILE A 36 4.52 15.27 2.10
C ILE A 36 4.26 14.72 0.69
N ASN A 37 3.01 14.37 0.38
CA ASN A 37 2.63 13.70 -0.87
C ASN A 37 1.79 14.60 -1.80
N GLY A 38 1.37 15.78 -1.35
CA GLY A 38 0.51 16.69 -2.11
C GLY A 38 -0.93 16.22 -2.28
N TRP A 39 -1.37 15.22 -1.52
CA TRP A 39 -2.71 14.66 -1.70
C TRP A 39 -3.76 15.62 -1.15
N SER A 40 -4.81 15.83 -1.94
CA SER A 40 -6.01 16.55 -1.48
C SER A 40 -7.03 15.59 -0.84
N PRO A 41 -8.03 16.11 -0.10
CA PRO A 41 -9.12 15.27 0.41
C PRO A 41 -9.78 14.45 -0.71
N LEU A 42 -9.89 15.01 -1.91
CA LEU A 42 -10.42 14.32 -3.09
C LEU A 42 -9.55 13.13 -3.51
N HIS A 43 -8.21 13.25 -3.48
CA HIS A 43 -7.32 12.13 -3.78
C HIS A 43 -7.51 10.97 -2.79
N TRP A 44 -7.60 11.28 -1.49
CA TRP A 44 -7.81 10.26 -0.45
C TRP A 44 -9.16 9.56 -0.60
N ALA A 45 -10.23 10.34 -0.79
CA ALA A 45 -11.58 9.79 -0.96
C ALA A 45 -11.68 8.89 -2.19
N VAL A 46 -11.09 9.31 -3.32
CA VAL A 46 -11.10 8.50 -4.55
C VAL A 46 -10.25 7.24 -4.41
N HIS A 47 -9.02 7.35 -3.89
CA HIS A 47 -8.13 6.21 -3.71
C HIS A 47 -8.72 5.15 -2.77
N ARG A 48 -9.46 5.58 -1.75
CA ARG A 48 -10.16 4.70 -0.79
C ARG A 48 -11.51 4.18 -1.30
N GLY A 49 -12.07 4.75 -2.37
CA GLY A 49 -13.36 4.34 -2.92
C GLY A 49 -14.58 4.95 -2.21
N HIS A 50 -14.42 6.07 -1.50
CA HIS A 50 -15.51 6.71 -0.75
C HIS A 50 -16.36 7.62 -1.64
N GLU A 51 -17.25 7.03 -2.44
CA GLU A 51 -18.07 7.72 -3.46
C GLU A 51 -18.91 8.87 -2.88
N ASP A 52 -19.52 8.66 -1.71
CA ASP A 52 -20.34 9.68 -1.03
C ASP A 52 -19.52 10.93 -0.67
N ILE A 53 -18.29 10.72 -0.20
CA ILE A 53 -17.38 11.80 0.17
C ILE A 53 -16.88 12.53 -1.06
N VAL A 54 -16.58 11.81 -2.14
CA VAL A 54 -16.19 12.42 -3.41
C VAL A 54 -17.30 13.35 -3.90
N THR A 55 -18.54 12.88 -3.89
CA THR A 55 -19.71 13.68 -4.28
C THR A 55 -19.88 14.92 -3.39
N LEU A 56 -19.72 14.76 -2.07
CA LEU A 56 -19.77 15.87 -1.11
C LEU A 56 -18.67 16.90 -1.38
N LEU A 57 -17.42 16.48 -1.51
CA LEU A 57 -16.28 17.36 -1.77
C LEU A 57 -16.44 18.12 -3.10
N LEU A 58 -16.89 17.45 -4.16
CA LEU A 58 -17.17 18.09 -5.46
C LEU A 58 -18.27 19.14 -5.34
N THR A 59 -19.34 18.85 -4.58
CA THR A 59 -20.44 19.80 -4.31
C THR A 59 -19.93 21.06 -3.57
N HIS A 60 -18.92 20.90 -2.72
CA HIS A 60 -18.25 21.99 -2.01
C HIS A 60 -17.12 22.67 -2.80
N GLY A 61 -16.99 22.39 -4.10
CA GLY A 61 -16.02 23.06 -4.98
C GLY A 61 -14.61 22.46 -4.91
N ALA A 62 -14.48 21.18 -4.61
CA ALA A 62 -13.21 20.47 -4.76
C ALA A 62 -12.72 20.52 -6.21
N ASP A 63 -11.44 20.82 -6.39
CA ASP A 63 -10.77 20.83 -7.68
C ASP A 63 -10.47 19.39 -8.10
N LYS A 64 -11.23 18.92 -9.09
CA LYS A 64 -11.08 17.58 -9.68
C LYS A 64 -9.82 17.42 -10.53
N ASP A 65 -9.28 18.52 -11.05
CA ASP A 65 -8.10 18.56 -11.89
C ASP A 65 -6.81 18.80 -11.08
N ALA A 66 -6.95 18.95 -9.76
CA ALA A 66 -5.83 19.07 -8.85
C ALA A 66 -4.92 17.83 -8.93
N VAL A 67 -3.62 18.08 -9.06
CA VAL A 67 -2.58 17.04 -9.06
C VAL A 67 -1.84 16.97 -7.73
N ASN A 68 -1.41 15.76 -7.36
CA ASN A 68 -0.52 15.50 -6.24
C ASN A 68 0.97 15.73 -6.61
N VAL A 69 1.91 15.47 -5.69
CA VAL A 69 3.36 15.64 -5.97
C VAL A 69 3.87 14.73 -7.09
N LYS A 70 3.20 13.59 -7.34
CA LYS A 70 3.53 12.68 -8.45
C LYS A 70 2.92 13.10 -9.79
N GLY A 71 2.11 14.17 -9.81
CA GLY A 71 1.41 14.63 -11.01
C GLY A 71 0.13 13.84 -11.32
N GLU A 72 -0.35 13.00 -10.40
CA GLU A 72 -1.57 12.21 -10.56
C GLU A 72 -2.78 13.07 -10.15
N ARG A 73 -3.86 13.03 -10.94
CA ARG A 73 -5.16 13.60 -10.61
C ARG A 73 -5.95 12.62 -9.75
N ALA A 74 -7.02 13.11 -9.11
CA ALA A 74 -7.95 12.23 -8.41
C ALA A 74 -8.53 11.13 -9.33
N LEU A 75 -8.83 11.46 -10.59
CA LEU A 75 -9.30 10.48 -11.59
C LEU A 75 -8.29 9.35 -11.85
N ASP A 76 -6.99 9.66 -11.87
CA ASP A 76 -5.93 8.67 -12.13
C ASP A 76 -5.81 7.62 -11.00
N LEU A 77 -6.36 7.93 -9.82
CA LEU A 77 -6.38 7.05 -8.65
C LEU A 77 -7.68 6.24 -8.53
N ALA A 78 -8.64 6.42 -9.44
CA ALA A 78 -9.92 5.73 -9.39
C ALA A 78 -9.76 4.26 -9.79
N HIS A 79 -10.19 3.35 -8.92
CA HIS A 79 -10.13 1.90 -9.18
C HIS A 79 -11.42 1.33 -9.81
N THR A 80 -12.54 2.05 -9.67
CA THR A 80 -13.86 1.62 -10.13
C THR A 80 -14.38 2.52 -11.25
N GLU A 81 -15.14 1.93 -12.18
CA GLU A 81 -15.80 2.66 -13.27
C GLU A 81 -16.77 3.72 -12.72
N GLN A 82 -17.52 3.36 -11.67
CA GLN A 82 -18.45 4.26 -11.00
C GLN A 82 -17.76 5.53 -10.45
N MET A 83 -16.57 5.38 -9.85
CA MET A 83 -15.81 6.51 -9.33
C MET A 83 -15.31 7.44 -10.45
N ALA A 84 -14.87 6.87 -11.58
CA ALA A 84 -14.47 7.65 -12.75
C ALA A 84 -15.64 8.48 -13.32
N ILE A 85 -16.85 7.90 -13.34
CA ILE A 85 -18.07 8.60 -13.78
C ILE A 85 -18.37 9.79 -12.87
N ILE A 86 -18.30 9.62 -11.54
CA ILE A 86 -18.56 10.71 -10.57
C ILE A 86 -17.61 11.90 -10.78
N LEU A 87 -16.34 11.64 -11.10
CA LEU A 87 -15.34 12.67 -11.37
C LEU A 87 -15.48 13.32 -12.76
N GLY A 88 -16.44 12.87 -13.57
CA GLY A 88 -16.68 13.36 -14.92
C GLY A 88 -15.70 12.82 -15.96
N GLY A 89 -15.05 11.69 -15.68
CA GLY A 89 -14.26 10.95 -16.64
C GLY A 89 -15.15 10.41 -17.76
N LYS A 90 -14.78 10.66 -19.01
CA LYS A 90 -15.35 9.91 -20.13
C LYS A 90 -14.84 8.47 -20.04
N GLN A 91 -15.64 7.52 -20.51
CA GLN A 91 -15.36 6.08 -20.52
C GLN A 91 -14.02 5.69 -21.20
N GLU A 92 -13.35 6.65 -21.85
CA GLU A 92 -12.05 6.50 -22.52
C GLU A 92 -10.82 6.78 -21.62
N ASP A 93 -10.98 7.43 -20.46
CA ASP A 93 -9.86 7.77 -19.54
C ASP A 93 -9.72 6.80 -18.36
N VAL A 94 -10.63 5.82 -18.24
CA VAL A 94 -10.39 4.68 -17.35
C VAL A 94 -9.21 3.94 -17.96
N ARG A 95 -7.99 4.20 -17.45
CA ARG A 95 -6.84 3.34 -17.74
C ARG A 95 -7.37 1.92 -17.58
N PRO A 96 -7.31 1.09 -18.64
CA PRO A 96 -7.49 -0.33 -18.43
C PRO A 96 -6.54 -0.66 -17.29
N GLN A 97 -7.05 -1.22 -16.20
CA GLN A 97 -6.16 -1.95 -15.32
C GLN A 97 -5.36 -2.83 -16.26
N PRO A 98 -4.01 -2.82 -16.23
CA PRO A 98 -3.30 -3.86 -16.92
C PRO A 98 -3.82 -5.14 -16.28
N SER A 99 -4.73 -5.84 -16.96
CA SER A 99 -4.69 -7.28 -16.95
C SER A 99 -3.26 -7.53 -17.35
N LEU A 100 -2.42 -7.85 -16.37
CA LEU A 100 -1.08 -8.30 -16.65
C LEU A 100 -1.27 -9.69 -17.27
N PRO A 101 -1.16 -9.92 -18.59
CA PRO A 101 -0.19 -10.92 -18.95
C PRO A 101 1.15 -10.34 -18.53
N ILE A 102 1.93 -11.17 -17.88
CA ILE A 102 3.27 -10.86 -17.39
C ILE A 102 4.11 -10.41 -18.61
N THR A 103 4.19 -9.11 -18.88
CA THR A 103 5.12 -8.54 -19.87
C THR A 103 5.66 -7.20 -19.36
N PRO A 104 6.98 -7.09 -19.13
CA PRO A 104 7.55 -5.95 -18.43
C PRO A 104 7.62 -4.68 -19.28
N HIS A 105 7.42 -3.60 -18.55
CA HIS A 105 7.27 -2.18 -18.88
C HIS A 105 8.56 -1.55 -19.46
N PHE A 106 8.95 -1.90 -20.70
CA PHE A 106 10.12 -1.26 -21.35
C PHE A 106 9.93 -0.86 -22.83
N LEU A 107 8.73 -1.05 -23.41
CA LEU A 107 8.51 -0.81 -24.85
C LEU A 107 7.59 0.37 -25.19
N ILE A 108 7.01 1.06 -24.20
CA ILE A 108 6.00 2.11 -24.45
C ILE A 108 6.60 3.53 -24.47
N ASN A 109 7.82 3.74 -23.96
CA ASN A 109 8.53 5.00 -24.19
C ASN A 109 10.05 4.80 -23.96
N PRO A 110 10.86 4.61 -25.01
CA PRO A 110 12.30 4.61 -24.85
C PRO A 110 12.74 6.01 -24.40
N PRO A 111 13.55 6.17 -23.35
CA PRO A 111 14.12 7.47 -23.03
C PRO A 111 14.94 7.94 -24.24
N LEU A 112 14.81 9.21 -24.65
CA LEU A 112 15.74 9.80 -25.62
C LEU A 112 17.16 9.58 -25.08
N ALA A 113 17.89 8.65 -25.68
CA ALA A 113 19.28 8.44 -25.35
C ALA A 113 20.04 9.73 -25.69
N PRO A 114 20.86 10.29 -24.77
CA PRO A 114 21.87 11.24 -25.20
C PRO A 114 22.78 10.51 -26.19
N SER A 115 23.09 11.14 -27.32
CA SER A 115 23.99 10.58 -28.34
C SER A 115 25.35 10.29 -27.72
N VAL A 116 25.58 9.04 -27.32
CA VAL A 116 26.89 8.57 -26.85
C VAL A 116 27.39 7.55 -27.86
N ASP A 117 28.52 7.87 -28.48
CA ASP A 117 29.20 7.08 -29.49
C ASP A 117 29.39 5.62 -29.05
N LEU A 118 28.72 4.69 -29.74
CA LEU A 118 28.87 3.25 -29.60
C LEU A 118 30.19 2.78 -30.24
N LYS A 119 31.31 3.05 -29.57
CA LYS A 119 32.59 2.39 -29.84
C LYS A 119 33.31 2.15 -28.52
N ILE A 120 32.80 1.21 -27.71
CA ILE A 120 33.53 0.33 -26.79
C ILE A 120 32.44 -0.56 -26.16
N VAL A 121 32.31 -1.79 -26.64
CA VAL A 121 31.51 -2.83 -25.97
C VAL A 121 32.50 -3.87 -25.47
N PRO A 122 32.74 -4.03 -24.15
CA PRO A 122 33.40 -5.21 -23.65
C PRO A 122 32.40 -6.38 -23.63
N GLU A 123 32.86 -7.54 -24.10
CA GLU A 123 32.06 -8.75 -24.44
C GLU A 123 31.43 -9.51 -23.26
N ASN A 124 31.27 -8.89 -22.09
CA ASN A 124 30.78 -9.56 -20.89
C ASN A 124 29.46 -8.99 -20.39
N TYR A 125 28.40 -9.07 -21.21
CA TYR A 125 27.02 -8.95 -20.74
C TYR A 125 26.36 -10.32 -20.74
N THR A 126 26.65 -11.08 -19.69
CA THR A 126 25.87 -12.27 -19.35
C THR A 126 24.57 -11.82 -18.67
N LYS A 127 23.43 -12.30 -19.19
CA LYS A 127 22.05 -12.19 -18.67
C LYS A 127 21.92 -11.61 -17.25
N LEU A 128 21.56 -10.34 -17.14
CA LEU A 128 21.04 -9.77 -15.90
C LEU A 128 19.53 -10.10 -15.83
N GLY A 129 19.22 -11.19 -15.13
CA GLY A 129 17.86 -11.45 -14.67
C GLY A 129 17.40 -10.33 -13.74
N SER A 130 16.09 -10.17 -13.62
CA SER A 130 15.41 -9.26 -12.70
C SER A 130 15.97 -9.38 -11.27
N GLU A 131 16.95 -8.56 -10.92
CA GLU A 131 17.28 -8.28 -9.52
C GLU A 131 16.19 -7.35 -8.98
N GLU A 132 15.19 -7.93 -8.32
CA GLU A 132 14.40 -7.21 -7.34
C GLU A 132 15.41 -6.52 -6.40
N LEU A 133 15.33 -5.19 -6.25
CA LEU A 133 16.09 -4.54 -5.19
C LEU A 133 15.75 -5.30 -3.89
N PRO A 134 16.76 -5.74 -3.10
CA PRO A 134 16.48 -6.36 -1.83
C PRO A 134 15.57 -5.40 -1.06
N ARG A 135 14.45 -5.92 -0.53
CA ARG A 135 13.67 -5.17 0.45
C ARG A 135 14.53 -5.11 1.71
N THR A 136 15.51 -4.22 1.70
CA THR A 136 16.51 -4.04 2.75
C THR A 136 15.82 -3.30 3.88
N GLY A 137 15.19 -4.03 4.78
CA GLY A 137 14.48 -3.51 5.94
C GLY A 137 13.94 -4.63 6.81
N ASP A 138 13.76 -4.34 8.09
CA ASP A 138 13.15 -5.24 9.04
C ASP A 138 11.65 -5.37 8.76
N LEU A 139 11.14 -6.59 8.90
CA LEU A 139 9.73 -6.91 8.75
C LEU A 139 9.11 -6.99 10.13
N LEU A 140 8.22 -6.05 10.44
CA LEU A 140 7.41 -6.06 11.65
C LEU A 140 6.23 -7.03 11.49
N LEU A 141 6.14 -8.05 12.34
CA LEU A 141 5.07 -9.05 12.37
C LEU A 141 4.32 -8.98 13.69
N ARG A 142 2.99 -9.17 13.65
CA ARG A 142 2.14 -9.19 14.85
C ARG A 142 1.77 -10.64 15.16
N ILE A 143 2.41 -11.21 16.17
CA ILE A 143 2.26 -12.61 16.53
C ILE A 143 1.20 -12.73 17.63
N LYS A 144 0.14 -13.49 17.35
CA LYS A 144 -0.97 -13.69 18.26
C LYS A 144 -1.12 -15.17 18.61
N PRO A 145 -0.91 -15.59 19.86
CA PRO A 145 -1.24 -16.95 20.28
C PRO A 145 -2.75 -17.19 20.20
N ARG A 146 -3.16 -18.36 19.70
CA ARG A 146 -4.58 -18.74 19.57
C ARG A 146 -5.36 -18.69 20.89
N ASN A 147 -4.67 -18.95 22.00
CA ASN A 147 -5.24 -18.95 23.35
C ASN A 147 -4.96 -17.66 24.14
N GLY A 148 -4.25 -16.69 23.55
CA GLY A 148 -3.94 -15.43 24.21
C GLY A 148 -4.78 -14.28 23.68
N VAL A 149 -5.06 -13.34 24.58
CA VAL A 149 -5.83 -12.12 24.26
C VAL A 149 -4.93 -11.09 23.58
N ASP A 150 -3.64 -11.11 23.91
CA ASP A 150 -2.63 -10.16 23.46
C ASP A 150 -1.80 -10.69 22.29
N PHE A 151 -1.31 -9.76 21.47
CA PHE A 151 -0.33 -10.01 20.41
C PHE A 151 0.98 -9.32 20.79
N PHE A 152 2.09 -9.81 20.27
CA PHE A 152 3.40 -9.16 20.40
C PHE A 152 3.98 -8.89 19.02
N GLU A 153 4.85 -7.90 18.96
CA GLU A 153 5.45 -7.40 17.74
C GLU A 153 6.88 -7.93 17.62
N VAL A 154 7.20 -8.52 16.46
CA VAL A 154 8.54 -9.07 16.19
C VAL A 154 9.09 -8.43 14.92
N GLU A 155 10.24 -7.79 15.05
CA GLU A 155 11.00 -7.23 13.94
C GLU A 155 12.02 -8.25 13.43
N ILE A 156 11.94 -8.61 12.16
CA ILE A 156 12.81 -9.63 11.57
C ILE A 156 13.38 -9.13 10.23
N PRO A 157 14.71 -9.08 10.04
CA PRO A 157 15.28 -8.70 8.76
C PRO A 157 14.82 -9.65 7.65
N ARG A 158 14.30 -9.11 6.55
CA ARG A 158 13.77 -9.92 5.42
C ARG A 158 14.79 -10.87 4.82
N ASN A 159 16.08 -10.53 4.90
CA ASN A 159 17.18 -11.37 4.38
C ASN A 159 17.34 -12.68 5.17
N ASP A 160 16.95 -12.71 6.44
CA ASP A 160 17.11 -13.84 7.36
C ASP A 160 15.77 -14.52 7.71
N LEU A 161 14.70 -14.06 7.07
CA LEU A 161 13.33 -14.50 7.32
C LEU A 161 13.08 -15.88 6.67
N THR A 162 13.39 -16.93 7.42
CA THR A 162 13.07 -18.33 7.09
C THR A 162 11.96 -18.86 7.98
N TYR A 163 11.24 -19.90 7.52
CA TYR A 163 10.23 -20.60 8.31
C TYR A 163 10.80 -21.15 9.61
N LYS A 164 12.01 -21.73 9.55
CA LYS A 164 12.69 -22.23 10.75
C LYS A 164 13.00 -21.11 11.75
N ARG A 165 13.45 -19.95 11.28
CA ARG A 165 13.75 -18.80 12.14
C ARG A 165 12.49 -18.23 12.77
N LEU A 166 11.44 -18.04 11.97
CA LEU A 166 10.14 -17.58 12.47
C LEU A 166 9.56 -18.55 13.51
N LEU A 167 9.62 -19.86 13.23
CA LEU A 167 9.15 -20.88 14.15
C LEU A 167 9.95 -20.85 15.46
N ALA A 168 11.29 -20.77 15.41
CA ALA A 168 12.13 -20.68 16.60
C ALA A 168 11.82 -19.44 17.45
N MET A 169 11.65 -18.27 16.83
CA MET A 169 11.29 -17.06 17.56
C MET A 169 9.90 -17.17 18.21
N CYS A 170 8.92 -17.73 17.50
CA CYS A 170 7.61 -17.99 18.10
C CYS A 170 7.71 -18.94 19.29
N GLU A 171 8.55 -19.98 19.22
CA GLU A 171 8.72 -20.93 20.32
C GLU A 171 9.44 -20.32 21.54
N GLU A 172 10.44 -19.48 21.31
CA GLU A 172 11.21 -18.78 22.35
C GLU A 172 10.34 -17.74 23.06
N GLU A 173 9.67 -16.87 22.32
CA GLU A 173 8.88 -15.76 22.87
C GLU A 173 7.59 -16.24 23.58
N LEU A 174 6.92 -17.27 23.03
CA LEU A 174 5.68 -17.80 23.63
C LEU A 174 5.95 -18.93 24.63
N ASN A 175 7.20 -19.33 24.83
CA ASN A 175 7.59 -20.50 25.63
C ASN A 175 6.71 -21.74 25.34
N MET A 176 6.46 -21.98 24.05
CA MET A 176 5.55 -23.03 23.59
C MET A 176 6.14 -23.80 22.42
N GLU A 177 5.73 -25.04 22.24
CA GLU A 177 6.02 -25.82 21.05
C GLU A 177 4.98 -25.48 19.98
N VAL A 178 5.42 -24.86 18.89
CA VAL A 178 4.54 -24.35 17.84
C VAL A 178 4.12 -25.51 16.93
N LYS A 179 2.82 -25.82 16.89
CA LYS A 179 2.23 -26.81 16.00
C LYS A 179 1.87 -26.24 14.64
N MET A 180 1.41 -24.99 14.61
CA MET A 180 0.92 -24.36 13.39
C MET A 180 1.09 -22.85 13.45
N LEU A 181 1.56 -22.29 12.33
CA LEU A 181 1.57 -20.87 12.04
C LEU A 181 0.50 -20.58 10.98
N ARG A 182 -0.36 -19.60 11.24
CA ARG A 182 -1.41 -19.19 10.31
C ARG A 182 -1.41 -17.68 10.16
N ARG A 183 -1.22 -17.20 8.94
CA ARG A 183 -1.51 -15.82 8.58
C ARG A 183 -3.03 -15.62 8.50
N LEU A 184 -3.54 -14.65 9.25
CA LEU A 184 -4.96 -14.28 9.17
C LEU A 184 -5.28 -13.65 7.80
N PRO A 185 -6.47 -13.91 7.22
CA PRO A 185 -7.60 -14.57 7.87
C PRO A 185 -7.53 -16.11 7.92
N ASN A 186 -6.86 -16.82 6.99
CA ASN A 186 -6.91 -18.30 6.94
C ASN A 186 -5.71 -19.00 6.24
N THR A 187 -4.59 -18.33 5.98
CA THR A 187 -3.46 -18.93 5.23
C THR A 187 -2.49 -19.63 6.18
N VAL A 188 -2.37 -20.96 6.12
CA VAL A 188 -1.37 -21.71 6.90
C VAL A 188 0.01 -21.52 6.28
N ILE A 189 0.99 -21.15 7.12
CA ILE A 189 2.39 -20.97 6.73
C ILE A 189 3.10 -22.31 6.93
N ARG A 190 3.70 -22.87 5.88
CA ARG A 190 4.39 -24.19 5.96
C ARG A 190 5.81 -24.19 5.38
N SER A 191 6.18 -23.14 4.65
CA SER A 191 7.43 -23.10 3.90
C SER A 191 8.04 -21.70 3.87
N ASP A 192 9.34 -21.60 3.58
CA ASP A 192 10.04 -20.32 3.46
C ASP A 192 9.39 -19.40 2.41
N LYS A 193 8.84 -19.97 1.33
CA LYS A 193 8.11 -19.22 0.31
C LYS A 193 6.86 -18.52 0.86
N ASP A 194 6.21 -19.11 1.86
CA ASP A 194 5.03 -18.51 2.50
C ASP A 194 5.43 -17.39 3.44
N VAL A 195 6.56 -17.55 4.13
CA VAL A 195 7.11 -16.54 5.03
C VAL A 195 7.62 -15.32 4.24
N GLN A 196 8.26 -15.53 3.09
CA GLN A 196 8.71 -14.43 2.21
C GLN A 196 7.56 -13.61 1.63
N ARG A 197 6.33 -14.17 1.58
CA ARG A 197 5.12 -13.46 1.13
C ARG A 197 4.47 -12.63 2.23
N LEU A 198 4.96 -12.70 3.47
CA LEU A 198 4.45 -11.88 4.57
C LEU A 198 4.70 -10.39 4.30
N GLN A 199 3.69 -9.59 4.63
CA GLN A 199 3.75 -8.14 4.54
C GLN A 199 3.99 -7.53 5.91
N GLU A 200 4.31 -6.25 5.94
CA GLU A 200 4.52 -5.49 7.18
C GLU A 200 3.21 -5.43 8.00
N ASN A 201 3.33 -5.50 9.32
CA ASN A 201 2.21 -5.54 10.28
C ASN A 201 1.25 -6.72 10.10
N GLN A 202 1.70 -7.78 9.42
CA GLN A 202 0.86 -8.94 9.16
C GLN A 202 0.61 -9.72 10.46
N GLU A 203 -0.67 -10.01 10.73
CA GLU A 203 -1.06 -10.83 11.86
C GLU A 203 -0.85 -12.32 11.58
N ILE A 204 -0.11 -12.97 12.48
CA ILE A 204 0.18 -14.40 12.48
C ILE A 204 -0.39 -15.00 13.75
N GLU A 205 -1.41 -15.83 13.57
CA GLU A 205 -1.93 -16.71 14.61
C GLU A 205 -0.99 -17.90 14.81
N VAL A 206 -0.60 -18.12 16.06
CA VAL A 206 0.26 -19.23 16.47
C VAL A 206 -0.55 -20.19 17.32
N GLU A 207 -0.54 -21.46 16.94
CA GLU A 207 -1.12 -22.55 17.72
C GLU A 207 -0.01 -23.49 18.17
N GLY A 208 0.04 -23.78 19.46
CA GLY A 208 1.08 -24.60 20.06
C GLY A 208 0.67 -25.20 21.39
N ILE A 209 1.53 -26.07 21.94
CA ILE A 209 1.42 -26.60 23.30
C ILE A 209 2.43 -25.86 24.18
N PRO A 210 2.05 -25.31 25.34
CA PRO A 210 3.02 -24.71 26.27
C PRO A 210 4.09 -25.74 26.68
N LYS A 211 5.36 -25.35 26.67
CA LYS A 211 6.47 -26.21 27.13
C LYS A 211 6.41 -26.26 28.67
N GLN A 212 6.39 -27.46 29.26
CA GLN A 212 6.40 -27.70 30.71
C GLN A 212 7.76 -27.44 31.33
#